data_AF-A0A8J7ZAU2-F1
#
_entry.id   AF-A0A8J7ZAU2-F1
#
_cell.length_a   1.000
_cell.length_b   1.000
_cell.length_c   1.000
_cell.angle_alpha   90.00
_cell.angle_beta   90.00
_cell.angle_gamma   90.00
#
_symmetry.space_group_name_H-M   'P 1'
#
loop_
_entity.id
_entity.type
_entity.pdbx_description
1 polymer ?
#
loop_
_entity_poly.entity_id
_entity_poly.type
_entity_poly.pdbx_seq_one_letter_code
_entity_poly.pdbx_strand_id
1 'polypeptide(L)'
;MIRDNGKKFSVLTADLLSRSLTDYKEVITYLSDPWIVVTDEDGLSDYDEAKTHFTDPTNYDTDGDGFTDYVEVIHGTDPFDPDNHLPIATTLPETIT
;
A
#
# COMPACT_ATOMS: atom_id res chain seq x y z
N MET A 1 -10.72 -18.28 19.68
CA MET A 1 -9.99 -18.87 20.83
C MET A 1 -8.86 -19.69 20.23
N ILE A 2 -7.56 -19.52 20.44
CA ILE A 2 -6.68 -18.77 21.37
C ILE A 2 -5.30 -18.85 20.63
N ARG A 3 -4.35 -17.90 20.68
CA ARG A 3 -3.31 -17.80 21.71
C ARG A 3 -2.42 -16.57 21.45
N ASP A 4 -2.25 -15.83 22.52
CA ASP A 4 -1.31 -14.76 22.78
C ASP A 4 0.15 -15.29 22.75
N ASN A 5 1.03 -14.59 22.02
CA ASN A 5 2.49 -14.76 22.03
C ASN A 5 3.18 -13.37 22.10
N GLY A 6 2.61 -12.42 22.85
CA GLY A 6 3.34 -11.23 23.29
C GLY A 6 3.60 -10.16 22.22
N LYS A 7 2.97 -10.22 21.04
CA LYS A 7 2.87 -9.03 20.18
C LYS A 7 1.78 -8.13 20.77
N LYS A 8 2.18 -6.92 21.17
CA LYS A 8 1.27 -5.86 21.63
C LYS A 8 0.09 -5.77 20.67
N PHE A 9 -1.08 -6.24 21.11
CA PHE A 9 -2.32 -5.76 20.55
C PHE A 9 -2.39 -4.28 20.89
N SER A 10 -2.07 -3.43 19.91
CA SER A 10 -2.50 -2.04 19.93
C SER A 10 -4.02 -2.04 19.85
N VAL A 11 -4.66 -2.19 21.00
CA VAL A 11 -6.08 -1.87 21.23
C VAL A 11 -6.25 -0.35 21.17
N LEU A 12 -6.00 0.23 20.01
CA LEU A 12 -6.20 1.61 19.62
C LEU A 12 -6.19 1.56 18.08
N THR A 13 -7.26 1.30 17.35
CA THR A 13 -8.66 1.69 17.51
C THR A 13 -9.48 0.87 16.50
N ALA A 14 -10.50 0.14 16.94
CA ALA A 14 -11.67 -0.27 16.13
C ALA A 14 -11.40 -1.03 14.80
N ASP A 15 -11.80 -2.28 14.63
CA ASP A 15 -13.09 -2.63 14.00
C ASP A 15 -13.77 -1.60 13.05
N LEU A 16 -13.04 -0.75 12.32
CA LEU A 16 -13.62 0.25 11.43
C LEU A 16 -12.86 0.26 10.10
N LEU A 17 -13.31 -0.32 8.99
CA LEU A 17 -14.63 -0.81 8.61
C LEU A 17 -14.50 -1.82 7.44
N SER A 18 -14.85 -3.09 7.68
CA SER A 18 -15.47 -4.02 6.70
C SER A 18 -14.82 -4.28 5.32
N ARG A 19 -13.48 -4.27 5.18
CA ARG A 19 -12.82 -4.67 3.93
C ARG A 19 -11.53 -5.46 4.18
N SER A 20 -11.55 -6.47 5.04
CA SER A 20 -10.39 -7.39 5.18
C SER A 20 -10.57 -8.57 4.22
N LEU A 21 -9.52 -8.91 3.47
CA LEU A 21 -9.44 -10.18 2.78
C LEU A 21 -9.34 -11.24 3.88
N THR A 22 -10.30 -12.17 3.96
CA THR A 22 -10.23 -13.26 4.96
C THR A 22 -8.85 -13.90 5.01
N ASP A 23 -8.26 -14.07 6.20
CA ASP A 23 -6.86 -14.45 6.50
C ASP A 23 -6.21 -15.48 5.56
N TYR A 24 -6.97 -16.41 4.97
CA TYR A 24 -6.48 -17.39 4.01
C TYR A 24 -6.08 -16.80 2.64
N LYS A 25 -6.79 -15.77 2.16
CA LYS A 25 -6.57 -15.19 0.83
C LYS A 25 -5.33 -14.30 0.79
N GLU A 26 -5.07 -13.55 1.85
CA GLU A 26 -3.89 -12.70 2.00
C GLU A 26 -2.62 -13.55 1.84
N VAL A 27 -2.49 -14.62 2.64
CA VAL A 27 -1.31 -15.51 2.62
C VAL A 27 -1.08 -16.23 1.28
N ILE A 28 -2.15 -16.75 0.66
CA ILE A 28 -2.01 -17.68 -0.48
C ILE A 28 -2.14 -16.98 -1.83
N THR A 29 -2.88 -15.87 -1.91
CA THR A 29 -3.15 -15.17 -3.17
C THR A 29 -2.33 -13.90 -3.32
N TYR A 30 -2.16 -13.15 -2.24
CA TYR A 30 -1.55 -11.82 -2.27
C TYR A 30 -0.17 -11.78 -1.62
N LEU A 31 0.24 -12.89 -0.97
CA LEU A 31 1.50 -13.02 -0.24
C LEU A 31 1.70 -11.96 0.85
N SER A 32 0.62 -11.31 1.28
CA SER A 32 0.61 -10.26 2.29
C SER A 32 0.45 -10.84 3.71
N ASP A 33 0.77 -10.05 4.74
CA ASP A 33 0.75 -10.54 6.13
C ASP A 33 -0.68 -10.53 6.69
N PRO A 34 -1.26 -11.69 7.05
CA PRO A 34 -2.66 -11.76 7.48
C PRO A 34 -2.94 -11.12 8.85
N TRP A 35 -1.88 -10.67 9.53
CA TRP A 35 -1.97 -9.99 10.82
C TRP A 35 -1.72 -8.48 10.69
N ILE A 36 -1.42 -7.99 9.48
CA ILE A 36 -1.15 -6.59 9.17
C ILE A 36 -2.13 -6.15 8.07
N VAL A 37 -2.80 -5.02 8.27
CA VAL A 37 -3.83 -4.54 7.32
C VAL A 37 -3.23 -3.78 6.13
N VAL A 38 -2.00 -3.27 6.30
CA VAL A 38 -1.22 -2.46 5.36
C VAL A 38 0.18 -3.07 5.35
N THR A 39 0.40 -4.08 4.52
CA THR A 39 1.58 -4.96 4.61
C THR A 39 2.89 -4.25 4.25
N ASP A 40 2.86 -3.35 3.28
CA ASP A 40 4.02 -2.58 2.80
C ASP A 40 4.17 -1.20 3.46
N GLU A 41 3.22 -0.84 4.33
CA GLU A 41 3.16 0.40 5.10
C GLU A 41 3.01 1.70 4.27
N ASP A 42 2.49 1.63 3.03
CA ASP A 42 2.36 2.79 2.13
C ASP A 42 1.13 3.69 2.44
N GLY A 43 0.10 3.13 3.09
CA GLY A 43 -1.15 3.80 3.45
C GLY A 43 -2.42 3.26 2.78
N LEU A 44 -2.31 2.36 1.82
CA LEU A 44 -3.39 1.55 1.26
C LEU A 44 -3.54 0.25 2.04
N SER A 45 -4.78 -0.26 2.16
CA SER A 45 -4.97 -1.58 2.76
C SER A 45 -4.72 -2.68 1.74
N ASP A 46 -4.21 -3.83 2.18
CA ASP A 46 -3.99 -5.00 1.32
C ASP A 46 -5.23 -5.36 0.48
N TYR A 47 -6.42 -5.14 1.04
CA TYR A 47 -7.67 -5.32 0.32
C TYR A 47 -7.87 -4.29 -0.78
N ASP A 48 -7.66 -3.00 -0.50
CA ASP A 48 -7.88 -1.94 -1.47
C ASP A 48 -6.87 -2.02 -2.61
N GLU A 49 -5.63 -2.37 -2.30
CA GLU A 49 -4.63 -2.73 -3.30
C GLU A 49 -5.11 -3.93 -4.13
N ALA A 50 -5.43 -5.05 -3.50
CA ALA A 50 -5.85 -6.26 -4.21
C ALA A 50 -7.17 -6.17 -5.01
N LYS A 51 -8.09 -5.30 -4.61
CA LYS A 51 -9.49 -5.28 -5.10
C LYS A 51 -9.93 -3.98 -5.74
N THR A 52 -9.30 -2.87 -5.40
CA THR A 52 -9.71 -1.55 -5.86
C THR A 52 -8.67 -0.96 -6.82
N HIS A 53 -7.39 -0.98 -6.46
CA HIS A 53 -6.30 -0.33 -7.19
C HIS A 53 -5.47 -1.31 -8.03
N PHE A 54 -5.53 -2.60 -7.70
CA PHE A 54 -4.82 -3.71 -8.31
C PHE A 54 -3.29 -3.67 -8.18
N THR A 55 -2.76 -2.84 -7.28
CA THR A 55 -1.34 -2.74 -6.90
C THR A 55 -0.89 -3.95 -6.07
N ASP A 56 0.41 -4.06 -5.80
CA ASP A 56 0.99 -5.17 -5.04
C ASP A 56 1.02 -4.86 -3.53
N PRO A 57 0.23 -5.58 -2.69
CA PRO A 57 0.18 -5.35 -1.24
C PRO A 57 1.50 -5.50 -0.49
N THR A 58 2.55 -5.98 -1.14
CA THR A 58 3.87 -6.18 -0.57
C THR A 58 4.91 -5.20 -1.09
N ASN A 59 4.50 -4.24 -1.92
CA ASN A 59 5.38 -3.28 -2.58
C ASN A 59 4.75 -1.88 -2.61
N TYR A 60 5.31 -0.99 -1.80
CA TYR A 60 4.83 0.39 -1.62
C TYR A 60 4.85 1.27 -2.87
N ASP A 61 5.55 0.87 -3.93
CA ASP A 61 5.78 1.63 -5.18
C ASP A 61 5.77 0.62 -6.33
N THR A 62 4.60 0.42 -6.93
CA THR A 62 4.35 -0.69 -7.86
C THR A 62 5.14 -0.56 -9.18
N ASP A 63 5.38 0.66 -9.67
CA ASP A 63 6.12 0.90 -10.92
C ASP A 63 7.60 1.29 -10.74
N GLY A 64 8.00 1.63 -9.51
CA GLY A 64 9.37 1.87 -9.10
C GLY A 64 9.90 3.27 -9.44
N ASP A 65 9.02 4.26 -9.57
CA ASP A 65 9.39 5.63 -9.93
C ASP A 65 9.75 6.52 -8.73
N GLY A 66 9.52 6.03 -7.51
CA GLY A 66 9.80 6.70 -6.25
C GLY A 66 8.61 7.40 -5.59
N PHE A 67 7.39 7.28 -6.14
CA PHE A 67 6.14 7.64 -5.47
C PHE A 67 5.44 6.39 -4.95
N THR A 68 4.79 6.51 -3.79
CA THR A 68 4.04 5.37 -3.23
C THR A 68 2.72 5.20 -3.96
N ASP A 69 2.21 3.97 -4.08
CA ASP A 69 0.91 3.68 -4.68
C ASP A 69 -0.23 4.50 -4.03
N TYR A 70 -0.20 4.65 -2.70
CA TYR A 70 -1.11 5.54 -1.95
C TYR A 70 -1.11 6.97 -2.50
N VAL A 71 0.08 7.57 -2.64
CA VAL A 71 0.26 8.94 -3.14
C VAL A 71 -0.31 9.07 -4.54
N GLU A 72 -0.07 8.09 -5.39
CA GLU A 72 -0.53 8.14 -6.77
C GLU A 72 -2.06 8.02 -6.87
N VAL A 73 -2.64 7.09 -6.12
CA VAL A 73 -4.09 6.90 -6.00
C VAL A 73 -4.79 8.18 -5.50
N ILE A 74 -4.26 8.86 -4.47
CA ILE A 74 -4.91 10.08 -3.95
C ILE A 74 -4.75 11.29 -4.88
N HIS A 75 -3.73 11.30 -5.75
CA HIS A 75 -3.49 12.37 -6.71
C HIS A 75 -4.05 12.06 -8.11
N GLY A 76 -4.51 10.84 -8.35
CA GLY A 76 -5.10 10.40 -9.61
C GLY A 76 -4.08 10.15 -10.71
N THR A 77 -2.85 9.78 -10.34
CA THR A 77 -1.84 9.24 -11.26
C THR A 77 -1.95 7.71 -11.35
N ASP A 78 -1.23 7.11 -12.28
CA ASP A 78 -1.27 5.66 -12.57
C ASP A 78 -0.09 4.93 -11.90
N PRO A 79 -0.33 4.10 -10.87
CA PRO A 79 0.72 3.37 -10.13
C PRO A 79 1.40 2.23 -10.92
N PHE A 80 1.12 2.15 -12.23
CA PHE A 80 1.73 1.18 -13.15
C PHE A 80 2.49 1.85 -14.29
N ASP A 81 2.56 3.17 -14.31
CA ASP A 81 3.21 3.94 -15.36
C ASP A 81 4.26 4.88 -14.74
N PRO A 82 5.56 4.50 -14.80
CA PRO A 82 6.63 5.26 -14.16
C PRO A 82 6.91 6.61 -14.84
N ASP A 83 6.18 6.96 -15.90
CA ASP A 83 6.18 8.29 -16.53
C ASP A 83 4.92 9.11 -16.18
N ASN A 84 3.94 8.54 -15.48
CA ASN A 84 2.65 9.15 -15.13
C ASN A 84 2.60 9.80 -13.75
N HIS A 85 3.72 10.22 -13.19
CA HIS A 85 3.77 10.59 -11.79
C HIS A 85 3.56 12.08 -11.48
N LEU A 86 3.57 12.40 -10.19
CA LEU A 86 3.56 13.79 -9.73
C LEU A 86 4.80 14.53 -10.24
N PRO A 87 4.68 15.80 -10.67
CA PRO A 87 5.86 16.57 -11.05
C PRO A 87 6.77 16.72 -9.82
N ILE A 88 7.97 16.13 -9.89
CA ILE A 88 8.98 16.29 -8.86
C ILE A 88 9.24 17.80 -8.71
N ALA A 89 9.05 18.35 -7.51
CA ALA A 89 9.32 19.76 -7.22
C ALA A 89 10.84 20.12 -7.25
N THR A 90 11.63 19.38 -8.02
CA THR A 90 13.10 19.46 -8.10
C THR A 90 13.57 19.89 -9.50
N THR A 91 12.77 20.64 -10.26
CA THR A 91 13.36 21.46 -11.31
C THR A 91 14.07 22.66 -10.68
N LEU A 92 15.25 22.42 -10.08
CA LEU A 92 16.33 23.35 -10.39
C LEU A 92 16.46 23.26 -11.92
N PRO A 93 16.32 24.36 -12.66
CA PRO A 93 16.46 24.31 -14.10
C PRO A 93 17.83 23.71 -14.38
N GLU A 94 17.88 22.58 -15.08
CA GLU A 94 19.11 22.12 -15.69
C GLU A 94 19.64 23.32 -16.48
N THR A 95 20.71 23.89 -15.95
CA THR A 95 21.25 25.13 -16.46
C THR A 95 21.79 24.79 -17.83
N ILE A 96 21.18 25.37 -18.85
CA ILE A 96 21.68 25.38 -20.22
C ILE A 96 23.17 25.73 -20.17
N THR A 97 24.02 24.80 -20.60
CA THR A 97 25.35 25.10 -21.16
C THR A 97 25.75 24.06 -22.17
#